data_AF-X1VT42-F1
#
_entry.id   AF-X1VT42-F1
#
_cell.length_a   1.000
_cell.length_b   1.000
_cell.length_c   1.000
_cell.angle_alpha   90.00
_cell.angle_beta   90.00
_cell.angle_gamma   90.00
#
_symmetry.space_group_name_H-M   'P 1'
#
loop_
_entity.id
_entity.type
_entity.pdbx_description
1 polymer ?
#
loop_
_entity_poly.entity_id
_entity_poly.type
_entity_poly.pdbx_seq_one_letter_code
_entity_poly.pdbx_strand_id
1 'polypeptide(L)'
;VQKGVYYCPQNDFRVYDIKVDRCFLDFLDMQEFCEKVGLPFVKGVCWGGFKKCLEQENDFLSDIYKEYDLPPIDDNICEGIVIRPNKSQYVFTHSRVILKSKNERFKEKASEKKPKVKVELVGKVRDIADGMFSMVTKNRYDAVVSKIGEVEISDFGKLQGLIMKDIHDEVMKDADMANDYLGLEKAERKLIQKIVGREVANIIRKELMTDLKEKTDE
;
A
#
# COMPACT_ATOMS: atom_id res chain seq x y z
N VAL A 1 14.30 22.89 -8.84
CA VAL A 1 13.83 21.49 -9.08
C VAL A 1 12.31 21.34 -8.88
N GLN A 2 11.69 21.96 -7.86
CA GLN A 2 10.23 21.88 -7.61
C GLN A 2 9.64 23.28 -7.34
N LYS A 3 8.32 23.45 -7.47
CA LYS A 3 7.59 24.67 -7.07
C LYS A 3 7.00 24.50 -5.65
N GLY A 4 7.00 25.56 -4.85
CA GLY A 4 6.25 25.62 -3.58
C GLY A 4 7.09 25.63 -2.30
N VAL A 5 8.36 25.21 -2.35
CA VAL A 5 9.32 25.35 -1.24
C VAL A 5 10.65 25.82 -1.80
N TYR A 6 11.30 26.74 -1.10
CA TYR A 6 12.60 27.32 -1.44
C TYR A 6 13.64 26.93 -0.40
N TYR A 7 14.82 26.52 -0.86
CA TYR A 7 15.91 26.05 0.00
C TYR A 7 17.16 26.93 -0.15
N CYS A 8 17.68 27.01 -1.37
CA CYS A 8 18.82 27.85 -1.75
C CYS A 8 18.74 28.21 -3.26
N PRO A 9 19.47 29.25 -3.72
CA PRO A 9 19.46 29.66 -5.13
C PRO A 9 20.14 28.67 -6.08
N GLN A 10 21.06 27.86 -5.57
CA GLN A 10 21.82 26.87 -6.33
C GLN A 10 21.20 25.47 -6.20
N ASN A 11 21.64 24.55 -7.06
CA ASN A 11 21.37 23.14 -6.85
C ASN A 11 22.31 22.61 -5.78
N ASP A 12 21.75 21.92 -4.78
CA ASP A 12 22.50 21.24 -3.74
C ASP A 12 21.91 19.84 -3.49
N PHE A 13 22.64 19.03 -2.74
CA PHE A 13 22.31 17.65 -2.45
C PHE A 13 22.36 17.39 -0.93
N ARG A 14 21.37 16.66 -0.43
CA ARG A 14 21.31 16.23 0.98
C ARG A 14 21.04 14.75 1.07
N VAL A 15 21.90 14.06 1.81
CA VAL A 15 21.74 12.64 2.12
C VAL A 15 20.58 12.44 3.09
N TYR A 16 19.69 11.50 2.80
CA TYR A 16 18.62 11.07 3.72
C TYR A 16 18.65 9.56 4.00
N ASP A 17 19.43 8.80 3.21
CA ASP A 17 19.66 7.38 3.37
C ASP A 17 20.98 6.97 2.73
N ILE A 18 21.63 5.98 3.32
CA ILE A 18 22.78 5.27 2.74
C ILE A 18 22.47 3.77 2.78
N LYS A 19 22.78 3.07 1.69
CA LYS A 19 22.58 1.62 1.56
C LYS A 19 23.91 0.95 1.28
N VAL A 20 24.29 -0.03 2.11
CA VAL A 20 25.51 -0.83 2.00
C VAL A 20 25.10 -2.31 1.94
N ASP A 21 25.55 -3.05 0.94
CA ASP A 21 25.29 -4.50 0.78
C ASP A 21 23.81 -4.90 1.00
N ARG A 22 22.91 -4.13 0.38
CA ARG A 22 21.44 -4.29 0.43
C ARG A 22 20.77 -3.87 1.74
N CYS A 23 21.53 -3.49 2.76
CA CYS A 23 21.02 -2.99 4.04
C CYS A 23 21.07 -1.46 4.10
N PHE A 24 20.01 -0.82 4.62
CA PHE A 24 20.07 0.60 4.93
C PHE A 24 20.83 0.80 6.23
N LEU A 25 21.73 1.79 6.27
CA LEU A 25 22.35 2.21 7.52
C LEU A 25 21.28 2.73 8.50
N ASP A 26 21.54 2.54 9.79
CA ASP A 26 20.76 3.16 10.83
C ASP A 26 20.90 4.69 10.72
N PHE A 27 19.89 5.43 11.16
CA PHE A 27 19.83 6.86 10.89
C PHE A 27 20.98 7.62 11.56
N LEU A 28 21.27 7.31 12.83
CA LEU A 28 22.38 7.91 13.56
C LEU A 28 23.74 7.56 12.95
N ASP A 29 23.94 6.31 12.51
CA ASP A 29 25.19 5.89 11.86
C ASP A 29 25.40 6.63 10.53
N MET A 30 24.32 6.84 9.76
CA MET A 30 24.34 7.63 8.53
C MET A 30 24.69 9.10 8.83
N GLN A 31 24.11 9.70 9.87
CA GLN A 31 24.44 11.08 10.26
C GLN A 31 25.91 11.20 10.64
N GLU A 32 26.41 10.32 11.51
CA GLU A 32 27.81 10.32 11.94
C GLU A 32 28.76 10.14 10.75
N PHE A 33 28.42 9.26 9.81
CA PHE A 33 29.18 9.10 8.58
C PHE A 33 29.20 10.38 7.76
N CYS A 34 28.04 10.99 7.48
CA CYS A 34 27.93 12.22 6.71
C CYS A 34 28.71 13.37 7.35
N GLU A 35 28.64 13.52 8.67
CA GLU A 35 29.40 14.53 9.43
C GLU A 35 30.91 14.32 9.25
N LYS A 36 31.40 13.08 9.40
CA LYS A 36 32.83 12.75 9.27
C LYS A 36 33.39 13.08 7.88
N VAL A 37 32.61 12.90 6.83
CA VAL A 37 33.05 13.12 5.45
C VAL A 37 32.66 14.49 4.88
N GLY A 38 31.96 15.33 5.66
CA GLY A 38 31.51 16.65 5.24
C GLY A 38 30.39 16.63 4.18
N LEU A 39 29.55 15.58 4.16
CA LEU A 39 28.39 15.52 3.28
C LEU A 39 27.16 16.15 3.94
N PRO A 40 26.45 17.09 3.28
CA PRO A 40 25.18 17.60 3.79
C PRO A 40 24.14 16.49 3.88
N PHE A 41 23.33 16.51 4.94
CA PHE A 41 22.29 15.51 5.19
C PHE A 41 21.03 16.11 5.81
N VAL A 42 19.95 15.35 5.81
CA VAL A 42 18.67 15.74 6.41
C VAL A 42 18.73 15.50 7.93
N LYS A 43 18.53 16.56 8.71
CA LYS A 43 18.54 16.50 10.18
C LYS A 43 17.22 15.99 10.74
N GLY A 44 17.30 15.29 11.88
CA GLY A 44 16.11 14.85 12.62
C GLY A 44 15.41 16.03 13.31
N VAL A 45 14.15 16.25 12.99
CA VAL A 45 13.32 17.34 13.57
C VAL A 45 12.71 16.99 14.92
N CYS A 46 12.48 15.71 15.19
CA CYS A 46 11.89 15.23 16.44
C CYS A 46 12.41 13.83 16.77
N TRP A 47 12.74 13.60 18.04
CA TRP A 47 13.26 12.33 18.56
C TRP A 47 12.44 11.83 19.73
N GLY A 48 12.16 10.53 19.74
CA GLY A 48 11.44 9.86 20.82
C GLY A 48 10.67 8.63 20.35
N GLY A 49 9.66 8.25 21.13
CA GLY A 49 8.76 7.15 20.77
C GLY A 49 7.87 7.48 19.57
N PHE A 50 7.38 6.44 18.90
CA PHE A 50 6.59 6.55 17.67
C PHE A 50 5.41 7.53 17.78
N LYS A 51 4.64 7.46 18.88
CA LYS A 51 3.48 8.35 19.10
C LYS A 51 3.89 9.83 19.12
N LYS A 52 4.98 10.16 19.81
CA LYS A 52 5.52 11.53 19.87
C LYS A 52 5.92 12.03 18.48
N CYS A 53 6.63 11.20 17.71
CA CYS A 53 7.03 11.56 16.35
C CYS A 53 5.84 11.65 15.37
N LEU A 54 4.76 10.91 15.62
CA LEU A 54 3.54 10.93 14.82
C LEU A 54 2.71 12.21 15.06
N GLU A 55 2.76 12.75 16.27
CA GLU A 55 2.08 14.00 16.68
C GLU A 55 2.87 15.26 16.28
N GLN A 56 4.07 15.11 15.70
CA GLN A 56 4.89 16.22 15.23
C GLN A 56 4.19 17.00 14.10
N GLU A 57 4.12 18.33 14.24
CA GLU A 57 3.62 19.23 13.20
C GLU A 57 4.41 19.05 11.90
N ASN A 58 3.70 19.11 10.77
CA ASN A 58 4.26 18.85 9.43
C ASN A 58 4.08 20.04 8.45
N ASP A 59 3.67 21.19 8.95
CA ASP A 59 3.37 22.42 8.21
C ASP A 59 4.12 23.64 8.76
N PHE A 60 5.27 23.40 9.40
CA PHE A 60 6.16 24.46 9.88
C PHE A 60 7.00 25.08 8.75
N LEU A 61 7.52 26.29 8.98
CA LEU A 61 8.42 26.98 8.06
C LEU A 61 9.74 26.20 7.90
N SER A 62 10.14 25.96 6.65
CA SER A 62 11.44 25.37 6.33
C SER A 62 12.57 26.26 6.86
N ASP A 63 13.51 25.68 7.60
CA ASP A 63 14.66 26.38 8.18
C ASP A 63 15.97 26.16 7.42
N ILE A 64 15.93 25.41 6.31
CA ILE A 64 17.08 25.06 5.48
C ILE A 64 17.85 26.30 5.00
N TYR A 65 17.16 27.42 4.78
CA TYR A 65 17.77 28.69 4.38
C TYR A 65 18.84 29.19 5.35
N LYS A 66 18.73 28.84 6.65
CA LYS A 66 19.70 29.21 7.68
C LYS A 66 21.06 28.56 7.46
N GLU A 67 21.08 27.37 6.86
CA GLU A 67 22.33 26.66 6.58
C GLU A 67 23.14 27.27 5.43
N TYR A 68 22.54 28.21 4.68
CA TYR A 68 23.19 28.95 3.59
C TYR A 68 23.32 30.46 3.89
N ASP A 69 23.09 30.87 5.14
CA ASP A 69 23.10 32.28 5.56
C ASP A 69 22.16 33.18 4.72
N LEU A 70 21.01 32.63 4.32
CA LEU A 70 20.02 33.34 3.51
C LEU A 70 18.96 34.03 4.39
N PRO A 71 18.25 35.05 3.87
CA PRO A 71 17.12 35.61 4.58
C PRO A 71 15.93 34.63 4.62
N PRO A 72 15.06 34.72 5.65
CA PRO A 72 13.82 33.95 5.68
C PRO A 72 12.91 34.34 4.51
N ILE A 73 12.11 33.38 4.05
CA ILE A 73 11.09 33.59 3.02
C ILE A 73 9.73 33.40 3.68
N ASP A 74 8.87 34.41 3.56
CA ASP A 74 7.50 34.35 4.08
C ASP A 74 6.72 33.18 3.46
N ASP A 75 5.95 32.49 4.29
CA ASP A 75 5.09 31.36 3.90
C ASP A 75 5.82 30.19 3.22
N ASN A 76 7.13 30.05 3.45
CA ASN A 76 7.95 28.95 2.95
C ASN A 76 7.78 27.65 3.78
N ILE A 77 6.54 27.18 3.84
CA ILE A 77 6.14 25.97 4.59
C ILE A 77 6.82 24.74 3.99
N CYS A 78 7.35 23.85 4.83
CA CYS A 78 7.99 22.61 4.40
C CYS A 78 7.00 21.68 3.68
N GLU A 79 7.48 20.65 2.97
CA GLU A 79 6.57 19.64 2.37
C GLU A 79 5.88 18.77 3.44
N GLY A 80 6.59 18.55 4.54
CA GLY A 80 6.24 17.62 5.60
C GLY A 80 7.47 16.97 6.21
N ILE A 81 7.25 15.87 6.91
CA ILE A 81 8.27 15.12 7.63
C ILE A 81 8.29 13.64 7.23
N VAL A 82 9.45 13.02 7.39
CA VAL A 82 9.62 11.57 7.26
C VAL A 82 9.83 11.00 8.66
N ILE A 83 9.03 9.99 9.01
CA ILE A 83 9.10 9.30 10.30
C ILE A 83 9.67 7.90 10.06
N ARG A 84 10.77 7.58 10.71
CA ARG A 84 11.49 6.30 10.60
C ARG A 84 12.04 5.90 11.97
N PRO A 85 12.18 4.60 12.26
CA PRO A 85 12.99 4.15 13.39
C PRO A 85 14.47 4.50 13.15
N ASN A 86 15.24 4.68 14.23
CA ASN A 86 16.69 4.81 14.12
C ASN A 86 17.29 3.55 13.51
N LYS A 87 16.97 2.39 14.09
CA LYS A 87 17.34 1.09 13.55
C LYS A 87 16.49 0.76 12.34
N SER A 88 17.09 0.47 11.20
CA SER A 88 16.33 0.12 9.99
C SER A 88 15.53 -1.16 10.22
N GLN A 89 14.21 -1.08 10.08
CA GLN A 89 13.27 -2.18 10.28
C GLN A 89 12.42 -2.45 9.04
N TYR A 90 11.95 -3.68 8.92
CA TYR A 90 11.14 -4.16 7.81
C TYR A 90 9.95 -4.97 8.33
N VAL A 91 8.81 -4.85 7.67
CA VAL A 91 7.66 -5.74 7.92
C VAL A 91 7.87 -7.08 7.20
N PHE A 92 7.05 -8.08 7.51
CA PHE A 92 7.15 -9.44 6.94
C PHE A 92 7.10 -9.47 5.39
N THR A 93 6.49 -8.48 4.75
CA THR A 93 6.48 -8.31 3.29
C THR A 93 7.79 -7.72 2.74
N HIS A 94 8.85 -7.65 3.55
CA HIS A 94 10.14 -7.03 3.24
C HIS A 94 10.06 -5.53 2.91
N SER A 95 8.92 -4.88 3.21
CA SER A 95 8.77 -3.43 3.06
C SER A 95 9.38 -2.70 4.25
N ARG A 96 10.09 -1.60 4.02
CA ARG A 96 10.72 -0.82 5.08
C ARG A 96 9.69 -0.13 5.96
N VAL A 97 9.93 -0.09 7.27
CA VAL A 97 9.14 0.70 8.22
C VAL A 97 9.55 2.16 8.09
N ILE A 98 8.82 2.91 7.27
CA ILE A 98 9.04 4.34 7.03
C ILE A 98 7.71 5.00 6.64
N LEU A 99 7.42 6.16 7.21
CA LEU A 99 6.20 6.90 6.97
C LEU A 99 6.52 8.30 6.46
N LYS A 100 5.65 8.81 5.59
CA LYS A 100 5.70 10.20 5.11
C LYS A 100 4.47 10.91 5.65
N SER A 101 4.67 12.00 6.40
CA SER A 101 3.62 12.88 6.88
C SER A 101 3.73 14.20 6.10
N LYS A 102 2.94 14.33 5.03
CA LYS A 102 2.90 15.54 4.18
C LYS A 102 1.71 16.41 4.57
N ASN A 103 1.90 17.74 4.57
CA ASN A 103 0.80 18.67 4.82
C ASN A 103 -0.11 18.84 3.60
N GLU A 104 -1.29 19.44 3.79
CA GLU A 104 -2.32 19.59 2.76
C GLU A 104 -1.85 20.31 1.49
N ARG A 105 -0.91 21.27 1.59
CA ARG A 105 -0.38 22.01 0.42
C ARG A 105 0.38 21.10 -0.53
N PHE A 106 0.98 20.04 0.01
CA PHE A 106 1.80 19.07 -0.73
C PHE A 106 1.24 17.65 -0.72
N LYS A 107 0.04 17.45 -0.18
CA LYS A 107 -0.69 16.22 -0.43
C LYS A 107 -0.88 16.15 -1.94
N GLU A 108 -0.21 15.19 -2.55
CA GLU A 108 -0.57 14.71 -3.88
C GLU A 108 -2.09 14.58 -3.88
N LYS A 109 -2.76 15.02 -4.95
CA LYS A 109 -4.17 14.69 -5.18
C LYS A 109 -4.26 13.18 -5.26
N ALA A 110 -4.24 12.50 -4.12
CA ALA A 110 -4.74 11.16 -3.96
C ALA A 110 -6.15 11.31 -4.45
N SER A 111 -6.41 10.80 -5.67
CA SER A 111 -7.74 10.74 -6.27
C SER A 111 -8.69 10.53 -5.11
N GLU A 112 -9.52 11.54 -4.80
CA GLU A 112 -10.32 11.55 -3.57
C GLU A 112 -10.83 10.14 -3.39
N LYS A 113 -10.32 9.44 -2.36
CA LYS A 113 -10.79 8.08 -2.12
C LYS A 113 -12.22 8.32 -1.73
N LYS A 114 -13.13 8.24 -2.72
CA LYS A 114 -14.56 8.40 -2.52
C LYS A 114 -14.86 7.63 -1.25
N PRO A 115 -15.50 8.27 -0.24
CA PRO A 115 -15.77 7.61 1.02
C PRO A 115 -16.26 6.22 0.68
N LYS A 116 -15.58 5.19 1.24
CA LYS A 116 -15.99 3.80 1.03
C LYS A 116 -17.37 3.73 1.65
N VAL A 117 -18.40 4.00 0.84
CA VAL A 117 -19.78 3.76 1.19
C VAL A 117 -19.77 2.31 1.64
N LYS A 118 -20.07 2.08 2.91
CA LYS A 118 -20.47 0.74 3.36
C LYS A 118 -21.76 0.50 2.61
N VAL A 119 -21.65 -0.07 1.42
CA VAL A 119 -22.83 -0.42 0.65
C VAL A 119 -23.39 -1.62 1.38
N GLU A 120 -24.46 -1.39 2.12
CA GLU A 120 -25.25 -2.48 2.67
C GLU A 120 -25.84 -3.24 1.49
N LEU A 121 -25.61 -4.55 1.45
CA LEU A 121 -26.24 -5.43 0.50
C LEU A 121 -27.69 -5.60 0.95
N VAL A 122 -28.63 -5.13 0.13
CA VAL A 122 -30.06 -5.21 0.43
C VAL A 122 -30.76 -6.02 -0.66
N GLY A 123 -31.70 -6.87 -0.26
CA GLY A 123 -32.56 -7.66 -1.15
C GLY A 123 -31.76 -8.51 -2.14
N LYS A 124 -32.17 -8.44 -3.41
CA LYS A 124 -31.66 -9.29 -4.49
C LYS A 124 -30.14 -9.24 -4.69
N VAL A 125 -29.51 -8.09 -4.42
CA VAL A 125 -28.04 -7.93 -4.50
C VAL A 125 -27.33 -8.80 -3.47
N ARG A 126 -27.91 -8.93 -2.27
CA ARG A 126 -27.37 -9.79 -1.21
C ARG A 126 -27.53 -11.25 -1.56
N ASP A 127 -28.70 -11.67 -2.01
CA ASP A 127 -28.99 -13.07 -2.33
C ASP A 127 -28.06 -13.61 -3.43
N ILE A 128 -27.83 -12.80 -4.47
CA ILE A 128 -26.88 -13.13 -5.53
C ILE A 128 -25.44 -13.17 -5.01
N ALA A 129 -25.05 -12.22 -4.15
CA ALA A 129 -23.71 -12.22 -3.55
C ALA A 129 -23.49 -13.45 -2.67
N ASP A 130 -24.47 -13.83 -1.85
CA ASP A 130 -24.44 -15.01 -0.97
C ASP A 130 -24.39 -16.31 -1.80
N GLY A 131 -25.13 -16.37 -2.91
CA GLY A 131 -25.03 -17.45 -3.90
C GLY A 131 -23.61 -17.58 -4.46
N MET A 132 -23.02 -16.48 -4.92
CA MET A 132 -21.63 -16.47 -5.41
C MET A 132 -20.61 -16.79 -4.30
N PHE A 133 -20.85 -16.36 -3.06
CA PHE A 133 -19.98 -16.68 -1.92
C PHE A 133 -19.95 -18.18 -1.64
N SER A 134 -21.10 -18.85 -1.72
CA SER A 134 -21.17 -20.31 -1.50
C SER A 134 -20.32 -21.11 -2.51
N MET A 135 -20.01 -20.51 -3.66
CA MET A 135 -19.15 -21.09 -4.69
C MET A 135 -17.65 -20.90 -4.40
N VAL A 136 -17.27 -19.98 -3.49
CA VAL A 136 -15.88 -19.75 -3.09
C VAL A 136 -15.43 -20.86 -2.13
N THR A 137 -14.95 -21.97 -2.69
CA THR A 137 -14.59 -23.18 -1.95
C THR A 137 -13.16 -23.62 -2.25
N LYS A 138 -12.57 -24.43 -1.35
CA LYS A 138 -11.25 -25.02 -1.57
C LYS A 138 -11.24 -25.89 -2.84
N ASN A 139 -12.29 -26.67 -3.07
CA ASN A 139 -12.42 -27.48 -4.27
C ASN A 139 -12.30 -26.64 -5.56
N ARG A 140 -12.82 -25.42 -5.56
CA ARG A 140 -12.70 -24.51 -6.70
C ARG A 140 -11.29 -23.96 -6.85
N TYR A 141 -10.63 -23.65 -5.73
CA TYR A 141 -9.20 -23.31 -5.74
C TYR A 141 -8.37 -24.46 -6.34
N ASP A 142 -8.53 -25.68 -5.83
CA ASP A 142 -7.81 -26.88 -6.30
C ASP A 142 -8.07 -27.16 -7.79
N ALA A 143 -9.32 -26.99 -8.24
CA ALA A 143 -9.71 -27.16 -9.65
C ALA A 143 -9.07 -26.11 -10.57
N VAL A 144 -8.78 -24.91 -10.08
CA VAL A 144 -8.07 -23.88 -10.84
C VAL A 144 -6.56 -24.13 -10.81
N VAL A 145 -6.00 -24.45 -9.65
CA VAL A 145 -4.58 -24.79 -9.50
C VAL A 145 -4.20 -25.98 -10.38
N SER A 146 -5.00 -27.06 -10.39
CA SER A 146 -4.74 -28.24 -11.24
C SER A 146 -4.70 -27.95 -12.75
N LYS A 147 -5.34 -26.87 -13.22
CA LYS A 147 -5.28 -26.42 -14.62
C LYS A 147 -4.05 -25.56 -14.92
N ILE A 148 -3.50 -24.91 -13.91
CA ILE A 148 -2.33 -24.02 -14.04
C ILE A 148 -1.03 -24.79 -13.82
N GLY A 149 -1.07 -25.82 -12.98
CA GLY A 149 0.10 -26.55 -12.51
C GLY A 149 0.66 -25.93 -11.24
N GLU A 150 1.98 -25.79 -11.16
CA GLU A 150 2.62 -25.15 -10.01
C GLU A 150 2.26 -23.67 -9.93
N VAL A 151 2.00 -23.20 -8.70
CA VAL A 151 1.61 -21.84 -8.40
C VAL A 151 2.57 -21.21 -7.41
N GLU A 152 2.94 -19.95 -7.65
CA GLU A 152 3.77 -19.14 -6.77
C GLU A 152 3.01 -17.94 -6.21
N ILE A 153 3.63 -17.22 -5.27
CA ILE A 153 3.07 -15.97 -4.69
C ILE A 153 2.80 -14.93 -5.80
N SER A 154 3.64 -14.88 -6.83
CA SER A 154 3.47 -14.00 -7.99
C SER A 154 2.21 -14.31 -8.80
N ASP A 155 1.67 -15.53 -8.74
CA ASP A 155 0.47 -15.93 -9.46
C ASP A 155 -0.83 -15.49 -8.76
N PHE A 156 -0.76 -14.84 -7.60
CA PHE A 156 -1.93 -14.46 -6.81
C PHE A 156 -3.01 -13.75 -7.65
N GLY A 157 -2.62 -12.75 -8.46
CA GLY A 157 -3.56 -12.01 -9.30
C GLY A 157 -4.17 -12.86 -10.41
N LYS A 158 -3.39 -13.78 -10.98
CA LYS A 158 -3.84 -14.73 -12.00
C LYS A 158 -4.84 -15.73 -11.42
N LEU A 159 -4.52 -16.30 -10.25
CA LEU A 159 -5.41 -17.20 -9.51
C LEU A 159 -6.73 -16.52 -9.17
N GLN A 160 -6.68 -15.30 -8.64
CA GLN A 160 -7.88 -14.53 -8.32
C GLN A 160 -8.75 -14.30 -9.56
N GLY A 161 -8.15 -13.92 -10.68
CA GLY A 161 -8.86 -13.74 -11.94
C GLY A 161 -9.51 -15.03 -12.46
N LEU A 162 -8.80 -16.15 -12.40
CA LEU A 162 -9.29 -17.44 -12.90
C LEU A 162 -10.41 -18.01 -12.03
N ILE A 163 -10.31 -17.93 -10.70
CA ILE A 163 -11.39 -18.36 -9.80
C ILE A 163 -12.61 -17.46 -9.97
N MET A 164 -12.43 -16.14 -10.06
CA MET A 164 -13.55 -15.21 -10.31
C MET A 164 -14.25 -15.49 -11.63
N LYS A 165 -13.48 -15.81 -12.69
CA LYS A 165 -14.04 -16.20 -13.98
C LYS A 165 -14.82 -17.51 -13.87
N ASP A 166 -14.25 -18.52 -13.22
CA ASP A 166 -14.90 -19.83 -13.05
C ASP A 166 -16.24 -19.72 -12.31
N ILE A 167 -16.30 -18.92 -11.23
CA ILE A 167 -17.56 -18.62 -10.52
C ILE A 167 -18.55 -17.90 -11.44
N HIS A 168 -18.10 -16.88 -12.17
CA HIS A 168 -18.97 -16.13 -13.07
C HIS A 168 -19.52 -17.02 -14.18
N ASP A 169 -18.70 -17.88 -14.78
CA ASP A 169 -19.12 -18.81 -15.82
C ASP A 169 -20.14 -19.83 -15.29
N GLU A 170 -20.09 -20.19 -14.00
CA GLU A 170 -21.09 -21.05 -13.37
C GLU A 170 -22.42 -20.34 -13.13
N VAL A 171 -22.38 -19.10 -12.62
CA VAL A 171 -23.58 -18.24 -12.50
C VAL A 171 -24.28 -18.09 -13.84
N MET A 172 -23.51 -17.96 -14.94
CA MET A 172 -24.06 -17.76 -16.28
C MET A 172 -24.59 -19.05 -16.93
N LYS A 173 -24.31 -20.24 -16.36
CA LYS A 173 -24.86 -21.52 -16.83
C LYS A 173 -26.25 -21.79 -16.27
N ASP A 174 -26.56 -21.26 -15.09
CA ASP A 174 -27.89 -21.33 -14.49
C ASP A 174 -28.75 -20.18 -15.03
N ALA A 175 -29.86 -20.52 -15.69
CA ALA A 175 -30.69 -19.51 -16.36
C ALA A 175 -31.32 -18.51 -15.38
N ASP A 176 -31.69 -18.95 -14.17
CA ASP A 176 -32.33 -18.11 -13.18
C ASP A 176 -31.28 -17.19 -12.52
N MET A 177 -30.12 -17.74 -12.12
CA MET A 177 -29.04 -16.93 -11.57
C MET A 177 -28.47 -15.94 -12.60
N ALA A 178 -28.36 -16.33 -13.87
CA ALA A 178 -27.90 -15.47 -14.94
C ALA A 178 -28.86 -14.30 -15.17
N ASN A 179 -30.17 -14.56 -15.26
CA ASN A 179 -31.19 -13.53 -15.40
C ASN A 179 -31.18 -12.57 -14.22
N ASP A 180 -31.06 -13.10 -13.00
CA ASP A 180 -30.99 -12.31 -11.78
C ASP A 180 -29.76 -11.41 -11.73
N TYR A 181 -28.58 -11.93 -12.11
CA TYR A 181 -27.33 -11.17 -12.15
C TYR A 181 -27.31 -10.12 -13.27
N LEU A 182 -27.81 -10.46 -14.46
CA LEU A 182 -27.88 -9.55 -15.61
C LEU A 182 -28.94 -8.46 -15.43
N GLY A 183 -29.99 -8.74 -14.65
CA GLY A 183 -31.02 -7.77 -14.28
C GLY A 183 -30.55 -6.66 -13.35
N LEU A 184 -29.40 -6.83 -12.67
CA LEU A 184 -28.83 -5.81 -11.79
C LEU A 184 -28.29 -4.60 -12.56
N GLU A 185 -28.16 -3.46 -11.87
CA GLU A 185 -27.43 -2.33 -12.41
C GLU A 185 -25.93 -2.63 -12.51
N LYS A 186 -25.26 -1.93 -13.43
CA LYS A 186 -23.80 -2.04 -13.60
C LYS A 186 -23.04 -1.71 -12.30
N ALA A 187 -23.56 -0.81 -11.47
CA ALA A 187 -22.96 -0.45 -10.19
C ALA A 187 -23.04 -1.61 -9.18
N GLU A 188 -24.18 -2.30 -9.13
CA GLU A 188 -24.43 -3.44 -8.24
C GLU A 188 -23.59 -4.65 -8.65
N ARG A 189 -23.53 -4.98 -9.95
CA ARG A 189 -22.63 -6.04 -10.45
C ARG A 189 -21.18 -5.79 -10.07
N LYS A 190 -20.70 -4.54 -10.18
CA LYS A 190 -19.35 -4.15 -9.75
C LYS A 190 -19.14 -4.29 -8.25
N LEU A 191 -20.17 -3.99 -7.45
CA LEU A 191 -20.13 -4.17 -6.01
C LEU A 191 -20.00 -5.66 -5.65
N ILE A 192 -20.82 -6.52 -6.24
CA ILE A 192 -20.77 -7.97 -6.05
C ILE A 192 -19.39 -8.51 -6.42
N GLN A 193 -18.89 -8.19 -7.62
CA GLN A 193 -17.56 -8.63 -8.06
C GLN A 193 -16.45 -8.19 -7.08
N LYS A 194 -16.54 -6.98 -6.54
CA LYS A 194 -15.58 -6.47 -5.55
C LYS A 194 -15.65 -7.20 -4.22
N ILE A 195 -16.85 -7.56 -3.78
CA ILE A 195 -17.08 -8.22 -2.50
C ILE A 195 -16.71 -9.70 -2.58
N VAL A 196 -17.22 -10.42 -3.59
CA VAL A 196 -16.86 -11.83 -3.87
C VAL A 196 -15.37 -11.97 -4.15
N GLY A 197 -14.80 -11.05 -4.94
CA GLY A 197 -13.36 -11.03 -5.21
C GLY A 197 -12.48 -10.84 -3.98
N ARG A 198 -13.00 -10.21 -2.92
CA ARG A 198 -12.27 -10.13 -1.64
C ARG A 198 -12.25 -11.48 -0.94
N GLU A 199 -13.32 -12.24 -1.02
CA GLU A 199 -13.39 -13.57 -0.40
C GLU A 199 -12.56 -14.59 -1.16
N VAL A 200 -12.55 -14.52 -2.49
CA VAL A 200 -11.60 -15.27 -3.32
C VAL A 200 -10.15 -14.93 -2.95
N ALA A 201 -9.83 -13.66 -2.69
CA ALA A 201 -8.49 -13.30 -2.22
C ALA A 201 -8.17 -13.90 -0.82
N ASN A 202 -9.17 -14.06 0.05
CA ASN A 202 -8.97 -14.66 1.37
C ASN A 202 -8.66 -16.15 1.25
N ILE A 203 -9.42 -16.90 0.43
CA ILE A 203 -9.16 -18.33 0.25
C ILE A 203 -7.80 -18.56 -0.41
N ILE A 204 -7.42 -17.77 -1.42
CA ILE A 204 -6.08 -17.89 -2.04
C ILE A 204 -4.98 -17.67 -1.00
N ARG A 205 -5.10 -16.64 -0.14
CA ARG A 205 -4.08 -16.42 0.91
C ARG A 205 -3.97 -17.60 1.86
N LYS A 206 -5.09 -18.23 2.21
CA LYS A 206 -5.11 -19.37 3.12
C LYS A 206 -4.49 -20.62 2.49
N GLU A 207 -4.94 -20.99 1.30
CA GLU A 207 -4.54 -22.22 0.63
C GLU A 207 -3.12 -22.11 0.03
N LEU A 208 -2.79 -20.99 -0.64
CA LEU A 208 -1.44 -20.79 -1.20
C LEU A 208 -0.35 -20.77 -0.11
N MET A 209 -0.66 -20.28 1.09
CA MET A 209 0.26 -20.38 2.23
C MET A 209 0.41 -21.80 2.77
N THR A 210 -0.60 -22.65 2.60
CA THR A 210 -0.56 -24.05 3.01
C THR A 210 0.29 -24.84 2.01
N ASP A 211 0.03 -24.69 0.71
CA ASP A 211 0.77 -25.35 -0.37
C ASP A 211 2.29 -25.01 -0.34
N LEU A 212 2.64 -23.76 -0.02
CA LEU A 212 4.04 -23.33 0.07
C LEU A 212 4.77 -23.91 1.30
N LYS A 213 4.05 -24.19 2.39
CA LYS A 213 4.62 -24.84 3.58
C LYS A 213 4.87 -26.32 3.31
N GLU A 214 3.92 -27.00 2.70
CA GLU A 214 4.07 -28.42 2.32
C GLU A 214 5.30 -28.63 1.42
N LYS A 215 5.55 -27.70 0.48
CA LYS A 215 6.75 -27.72 -0.37
C LYS A 215 8.08 -27.45 0.35
N THR A 216 8.07 -26.86 1.54
CA THR A 216 9.31 -26.58 2.30
C THR A 216 9.64 -27.68 3.33
N ASP A 217 8.69 -28.58 3.59
CA ASP A 217 8.84 -29.72 4.48
C ASP A 217 9.15 -31.05 3.74
N GLU A 218 9.16 -31.05 2.40
CA GLU A 218 9.67 -32.12 1.50
C GLU A 218 11.11 -31.86 1.04
#